data_AF-A0A679JLV7-F1
#
_entry.id   AF-A0A679JLV7-F1
#
_cell.length_a   1.000
_cell.length_b   1.000
_cell.length_c   1.000
_cell.angle_alpha   90.00
_cell.angle_beta   90.00
_cell.angle_gamma   90.00
#
_symmetry.space_group_name_H-M   'P 1'
#
loop_
_entity.id
_entity.type
_entity.pdbx_description
1 polymer ?
#
loop_
_entity_poly.entity_id
_entity_poly.type
_entity_poly.pdbx_seq_one_letter_code
_entity_poly.pdbx_strand_id
1 'polypeptide(L)'
;MAISNRKAGERREPIAEPLKRSVAGCLRAIAKRSEIEVVYASDRPALTGDKARLPEPPRKLTPEDVAILRGNADSMALRLGCHDVAVHRRLAPENAGARAVFDAVEQARVEAIGSRRMAGVASNLTAMLEDRYHRGGKYEDITDRADAPMEDAVALMVRERLTGEAPPKAARKIVELWRSHIEEKAGPSLDGLIGNLENQRSFARSVRELLSSLDMADETPLDPEDDDNEDENEGQDDEQTPSEGEAEEQSQGDKSEMETSEEASDELQDGATEAADAPSGELPDESENAESEEASEAKRPPNNRPVEPRGPEYKVFNPRFDEMIDAEDLCDAEELARLRTYLDKQLAHLQGVVGRLANRLQRRLLAQQNRAWEFDLEEGQLDPARLVRVMTDPFQPLSFKREKDTNFRDTVVTLLLDNSGSMRGRPITVAATCADILARTLERCGVKVEILGFTTRAWKGGQSREAWLAAGKPNAPGRLNDLRHIVYKSADAPWRRARKNLGLMMREGLLKENIDGEALDWAHKRLLARPEQRKILMVISDGAPVDDSTLSVNPGNYLERHLRWMIEDIETRSPVELLAIGIGHDVTRYYRRAVTIIDAEELGGAMTEKLAELFEEDAGGGAVPRRKAAGGRR
;
A
#
# COMPACT_ATOMS: atom_id res chain seq x y z
N MET A 1 5.97 -58.87 15.27
CA MET A 1 5.64 -57.88 16.32
C MET A 1 6.40 -56.60 16.00
N ALA A 2 5.81 -55.42 16.18
CA ALA A 2 6.53 -54.15 16.08
C ALA A 2 6.48 -53.47 17.46
N ILE A 3 7.65 -53.11 18.01
CA ILE A 3 7.75 -52.56 19.36
C ILE A 3 7.42 -51.07 19.30
N SER A 4 6.18 -50.71 19.63
CA SER A 4 5.76 -49.31 19.70
C SER A 4 6.13 -48.72 21.06
N ASN A 5 7.11 -47.81 21.09
CA ASN A 5 7.60 -47.12 22.29
C ASN A 5 6.62 -46.07 22.87
N ARG A 6 5.31 -46.20 22.63
CA ARG A 6 4.30 -45.26 23.12
C ARG A 6 3.89 -45.54 24.56
N LYS A 7 3.89 -44.49 25.38
CA LYS A 7 3.24 -44.51 26.69
C LYS A 7 1.72 -44.54 26.50
N ALA A 8 1.01 -45.33 27.30
CA ALA A 8 -0.44 -45.33 27.28
C ALA A 8 -0.98 -43.98 27.80
N GLY A 9 -1.77 -43.27 26.97
CA GLY A 9 -2.42 -42.00 27.33
C GLY A 9 -2.24 -40.86 26.32
N GLU A 10 -1.26 -40.95 25.41
CA GLU A 10 -1.05 -39.93 24.38
C GLU A 10 -2.20 -39.91 23.36
N ARG A 11 -2.80 -38.73 23.14
CA ARG A 11 -3.83 -38.54 22.09
C ARG A 11 -3.22 -38.85 20.73
N ARG A 12 -3.95 -39.61 19.90
CA ARG A 12 -3.52 -39.94 18.53
C ARG A 12 -3.47 -38.66 17.70
N GLU A 13 -2.26 -38.24 17.34
CA GLU A 13 -1.99 -37.09 16.48
C GLU A 13 -2.81 -37.14 15.16
N PRO A 14 -3.35 -36.01 14.67
CA PRO A 14 -4.13 -35.98 13.42
C PRO A 14 -3.32 -36.49 12.23
N ILE A 15 -3.97 -37.20 11.30
CA ILE A 15 -3.31 -37.84 10.14
C ILE A 15 -2.61 -36.80 9.23
N ALA A 16 -3.11 -35.56 9.22
CA ALA A 16 -2.51 -34.45 8.49
C ALA A 16 -1.13 -34.00 9.03
N GLU A 17 -0.86 -34.08 10.34
CA GLU A 17 0.37 -33.50 10.91
C GLU A 17 1.66 -34.27 10.54
N PRO A 18 1.68 -35.62 10.47
CA PRO A 18 2.76 -36.35 9.80
C PRO A 18 2.93 -35.97 8.33
N LEU A 19 1.84 -35.77 7.58
CA LEU A 19 1.89 -35.37 6.17
C LEU A 19 2.51 -33.97 6.00
N LYS A 20 2.01 -32.97 6.73
CA LYS A 20 2.54 -31.59 6.73
C LYS A 20 4.05 -31.53 7.01
N ARG A 21 4.52 -32.29 8.02
CA ARG A 21 5.96 -32.36 8.33
C ARG A 21 6.77 -33.06 7.22
N SER A 22 6.21 -34.09 6.59
CA SER A 22 6.84 -34.79 5.44
C SER A 22 6.90 -33.93 4.18
N VAL A 23 5.86 -33.14 3.90
CA VAL A 23 5.82 -32.18 2.78
C VAL A 23 6.82 -31.05 3.02
N ALA A 24 6.78 -30.39 4.19
CA ALA A 24 7.68 -29.30 4.53
C ALA A 24 9.17 -29.70 4.53
N GLY A 25 9.50 -30.89 5.05
CA GLY A 25 10.88 -31.41 5.03
C GLY A 25 11.39 -31.72 3.61
N CYS A 26 10.49 -32.10 2.71
CA CYS A 26 10.84 -32.41 1.32
C CYS A 26 10.97 -31.14 0.45
N LEU A 27 10.11 -30.14 0.67
CA LEU A 27 10.19 -28.82 0.04
C LEU A 27 11.57 -28.20 0.30
N ARG A 28 12.02 -28.19 1.57
CA ARG A 28 13.36 -27.73 1.98
C ARG A 28 14.50 -28.50 1.31
N ALA A 29 14.34 -29.82 1.15
CA ALA A 29 15.36 -30.67 0.53
C ALA A 29 15.49 -30.42 -0.99
N ILE A 30 14.37 -30.28 -1.71
CA ILE A 30 14.36 -29.98 -3.16
C ILE A 30 14.85 -28.54 -3.40
N ALA A 31 14.41 -27.58 -2.58
CA ALA A 31 14.84 -26.17 -2.66
C ALA A 31 16.29 -25.93 -2.20
N LYS A 32 16.95 -26.93 -1.59
CA LYS A 32 18.31 -26.82 -1.01
C LYS A 32 18.44 -25.72 0.07
N ARG A 33 17.35 -25.33 0.74
CA ARG A 33 17.33 -24.32 1.83
C ARG A 33 16.69 -24.91 3.09
N SER A 34 17.42 -24.92 4.20
CA SER A 34 16.93 -25.47 5.47
C SER A 34 15.92 -24.56 6.18
N GLU A 35 16.09 -23.25 6.09
CA GLU A 35 15.37 -22.26 6.92
C GLU A 35 13.99 -21.85 6.38
N ILE A 36 13.52 -22.42 5.26
CA ILE A 36 12.20 -22.07 4.68
C ILE A 36 11.11 -22.31 5.72
N GLU A 37 10.31 -21.29 6.02
CA GLU A 37 9.10 -21.42 6.82
C GLU A 37 7.98 -21.97 5.94
N VAL A 38 7.42 -23.12 6.32
CA VAL A 38 6.31 -23.75 5.58
C VAL A 38 5.05 -23.66 6.42
N VAL A 39 4.10 -22.86 5.95
CA VAL A 39 2.82 -22.56 6.62
C VAL A 39 1.69 -23.23 5.85
N TYR A 40 0.70 -23.77 6.55
CA TYR A 40 -0.51 -24.33 5.95
C TYR A 40 -1.69 -23.42 6.25
N ALA A 41 -2.47 -23.06 5.22
CA ALA A 41 -3.56 -22.09 5.29
C ALA A 41 -4.69 -22.45 4.31
N SER A 42 -5.86 -21.83 4.46
CA SER A 42 -7.00 -21.96 3.54
C SER A 42 -6.83 -21.22 2.20
N ASP A 43 -5.87 -20.29 2.15
CA ASP A 43 -5.72 -19.34 1.04
C ASP A 43 -5.07 -19.97 -0.20
N ARG A 44 -5.00 -19.19 -1.29
CA ARG A 44 -4.23 -19.59 -2.49
C ARG A 44 -2.76 -19.92 -2.12
N PRO A 45 -2.18 -20.99 -2.69
CA PRO A 45 -0.78 -21.33 -2.53
C PRO A 45 0.11 -20.15 -2.96
N ALA A 46 1.11 -19.80 -2.16
CA ALA A 46 1.98 -18.65 -2.43
C ALA A 46 3.41 -18.85 -1.90
N LEU A 47 4.36 -18.21 -2.56
CA LEU A 47 5.78 -18.18 -2.17
C LEU A 47 6.20 -16.71 -1.98
N THR A 48 6.78 -16.37 -0.84
CA THR A 48 7.16 -15.00 -0.49
C THR A 48 8.49 -14.99 0.26
N GLY A 49 9.59 -14.76 -0.46
CA GLY A 49 10.94 -14.98 0.06
C GLY A 49 11.12 -16.43 0.55
N ASP A 50 11.69 -16.62 1.73
CA ASP A 50 11.83 -17.93 2.37
C ASP A 50 10.56 -18.40 3.13
N LYS A 51 9.37 -17.91 2.75
CA LYS A 51 8.08 -18.42 3.26
C LYS A 51 7.26 -19.09 2.16
N ALA A 52 6.88 -20.35 2.36
CA ALA A 52 5.98 -21.09 1.48
C ALA A 52 4.64 -21.33 2.18
N ARG A 53 3.55 -20.76 1.63
CA ARG A 53 2.16 -20.99 2.05
C ARG A 53 1.55 -22.09 1.19
N LEU A 54 1.25 -23.23 1.81
CA LEU A 54 0.61 -24.39 1.19
C LEU A 54 -0.86 -24.51 1.63
N PRO A 55 -1.73 -25.15 0.82
CA PRO A 55 -3.13 -25.34 1.19
C PRO A 55 -3.26 -26.33 2.37
N GLU A 56 -4.16 -26.03 3.31
CA GLU A 56 -4.46 -26.88 4.47
C GLU A 56 -5.15 -28.18 4.00
N PRO A 57 -4.59 -29.37 4.28
CA PRO A 57 -5.16 -30.64 3.83
C PRO A 57 -6.57 -30.90 4.40
N PRO A 58 -7.52 -31.42 3.60
CA PRO A 58 -8.88 -31.66 4.05
C PRO A 58 -8.97 -32.73 5.16
N ARG A 59 -9.99 -32.61 6.02
CA ARG A 59 -10.24 -33.54 7.16
C ARG A 59 -10.39 -35.01 6.72
N LYS A 60 -10.77 -35.26 5.47
CA LYS A 60 -10.72 -36.56 4.80
C LYS A 60 -9.71 -36.45 3.66
N LEU A 61 -8.51 -36.99 3.86
CA LEU A 61 -7.47 -37.03 2.83
C LEU A 61 -7.76 -38.13 1.79
N THR A 62 -7.90 -37.77 0.53
CA THR A 62 -7.80 -38.67 -0.62
C THR A 62 -6.34 -38.76 -1.11
N PRO A 63 -5.97 -39.74 -1.96
CA PRO A 63 -4.66 -39.76 -2.61
C PRO A 63 -4.44 -38.56 -3.55
N GLU A 64 -5.51 -38.01 -4.10
CA GLU A 64 -5.52 -36.89 -5.03
C GLU A 64 -5.21 -35.56 -4.31
N ASP A 65 -5.85 -35.30 -3.15
CA ASP A 65 -5.49 -34.17 -2.27
C ASP A 65 -4.00 -34.18 -1.90
N VAL A 66 -3.44 -35.36 -1.65
CA VAL A 66 -2.02 -35.53 -1.32
C VAL A 66 -1.12 -35.21 -2.51
N ALA A 67 -1.51 -35.62 -3.72
CA ALA A 67 -0.78 -35.32 -4.96
C ALA A 67 -0.82 -33.82 -5.30
N ILE A 68 -1.99 -33.17 -5.16
CA ILE A 68 -2.17 -31.73 -5.38
C ILE A 68 -1.37 -30.92 -4.36
N LEU A 69 -1.48 -31.24 -3.06
CA LEU A 69 -0.70 -30.60 -2.01
C LEU A 69 0.82 -30.76 -2.25
N ARG A 70 1.23 -31.93 -2.74
CA ARG A 70 2.61 -32.21 -3.12
C ARG A 70 3.05 -31.39 -4.33
N GLY A 71 2.25 -31.31 -5.39
CA GLY A 71 2.61 -30.57 -6.60
C GLY A 71 2.82 -29.08 -6.32
N ASN A 72 1.97 -28.49 -5.48
CA ASN A 72 2.17 -27.11 -5.00
C ASN A 72 3.50 -26.94 -4.25
N ALA A 73 3.83 -27.88 -3.36
CA ALA A 73 5.08 -27.84 -2.60
C ALA A 73 6.32 -28.06 -3.48
N ASP A 74 6.24 -29.00 -4.43
CA ASP A 74 7.35 -29.34 -5.31
C ASP A 74 7.57 -28.22 -6.35
N SER A 75 6.51 -27.59 -6.88
CA SER A 75 6.56 -26.41 -7.76
C SER A 75 7.28 -25.23 -7.09
N MET A 76 6.90 -24.89 -5.85
CA MET A 76 7.59 -23.85 -5.06
C MET A 76 9.06 -24.20 -4.77
N ALA A 77 9.34 -25.48 -4.46
CA ALA A 77 10.69 -25.92 -4.17
C ALA A 77 11.61 -25.84 -5.40
N LEU A 78 11.10 -26.19 -6.58
CA LEU A 78 11.82 -26.05 -7.84
C LEU A 78 12.07 -24.57 -8.16
N ARG A 79 11.11 -23.67 -7.95
CA ARG A 79 11.33 -22.22 -8.15
C ARG A 79 12.42 -21.69 -7.23
N LEU A 80 12.43 -22.07 -5.95
CA LEU A 80 13.50 -21.67 -5.02
C LEU A 80 14.89 -22.25 -5.32
N GLY A 81 14.97 -23.36 -6.08
CA GLY A 81 16.19 -24.10 -6.37
C GLY A 81 16.69 -24.07 -7.82
N CYS A 82 15.92 -23.53 -8.76
CA CYS A 82 16.24 -23.53 -10.21
C CYS A 82 15.98 -22.19 -10.93
N HIS A 83 15.52 -21.15 -10.22
CA HIS A 83 15.25 -19.82 -10.76
C HIS A 83 16.00 -18.74 -9.99
N ASP A 84 16.75 -17.92 -10.74
CA ASP A 84 17.40 -16.70 -10.30
C ASP A 84 16.49 -15.49 -10.57
N VAL A 85 16.17 -14.73 -9.53
CA VAL A 85 15.24 -13.60 -9.58
C VAL A 85 15.86 -12.37 -10.26
N ALA A 86 17.19 -12.19 -10.16
CA ALA A 86 17.89 -11.05 -10.75
C ALA A 86 18.05 -11.23 -12.27
N VAL A 87 18.44 -12.44 -12.72
CA VAL A 87 18.48 -12.80 -14.15
C VAL A 87 17.09 -12.69 -14.77
N HIS A 88 16.04 -13.15 -14.07
CA HIS A 88 14.66 -13.02 -14.54
C HIS A 88 14.23 -11.56 -14.71
N ARG A 89 14.40 -10.74 -13.65
CA ARG A 89 14.08 -9.32 -13.65
C ARG A 89 14.82 -8.55 -14.76
N ARG A 90 16.09 -8.86 -15.00
CA ARG A 90 16.91 -8.18 -16.02
C ARG A 90 16.48 -8.49 -17.46
N LEU A 91 15.84 -9.64 -17.69
CA LEU A 91 15.49 -10.12 -19.04
C LEU A 91 13.98 -10.10 -19.34
N ALA A 92 13.13 -9.81 -18.35
CA ALA A 92 11.70 -9.62 -18.56
C ALA A 92 11.42 -8.48 -19.58
N PRO A 93 10.37 -8.60 -20.41
CA PRO A 93 9.91 -7.50 -21.28
C PRO A 93 9.14 -6.45 -20.47
N GLU A 94 8.94 -5.26 -21.06
CA GLU A 94 8.20 -4.16 -20.43
C GLU A 94 6.70 -4.29 -20.68
N ASN A 95 6.31 -4.78 -21.86
CA ASN A 95 4.92 -5.07 -22.20
C ASN A 95 4.31 -6.12 -21.26
N ALA A 96 3.24 -5.74 -20.54
CA ALA A 96 2.59 -6.58 -19.54
C ALA A 96 2.09 -7.94 -20.09
N GLY A 97 1.59 -7.99 -21.33
CA GLY A 97 1.15 -9.23 -21.97
C GLY A 97 2.33 -10.14 -22.35
N ALA A 98 3.43 -9.55 -22.84
CA ALA A 98 4.66 -10.27 -23.10
C ALA A 98 5.29 -10.81 -21.80
N ARG A 99 5.19 -10.04 -20.71
CA ARG A 99 5.69 -10.43 -19.38
C ARG A 99 4.87 -11.56 -18.77
N ALA A 100 3.54 -11.53 -18.86
CA ALA A 100 2.70 -12.64 -18.41
C ALA A 100 3.09 -13.98 -19.08
N VAL A 101 3.32 -13.96 -20.40
CA VAL A 101 3.83 -15.13 -21.15
C VAL A 101 5.24 -15.52 -20.68
N PHE A 102 6.15 -14.56 -20.52
CA PHE A 102 7.54 -14.79 -20.06
C PHE A 102 7.58 -15.44 -18.67
N ASP A 103 6.79 -14.95 -17.73
CA ASP A 103 6.70 -15.43 -16.35
C ASP A 103 6.07 -16.85 -16.28
N ALA A 104 5.03 -17.11 -17.07
CA ALA A 104 4.41 -18.43 -17.18
C ALA A 104 5.32 -19.48 -17.84
N VAL A 105 6.08 -19.07 -18.86
CA VAL A 105 7.06 -19.92 -19.56
C VAL A 105 8.27 -20.23 -18.69
N GLU A 106 8.75 -19.29 -17.88
CA GLU A 106 9.80 -19.55 -16.87
C GLU A 106 9.32 -20.53 -15.78
N GLN A 107 8.08 -20.38 -15.30
CA GLN A 107 7.48 -21.36 -14.38
C GLN A 107 7.42 -22.76 -15.00
N ALA A 108 7.07 -22.87 -16.29
CA ALA A 108 7.09 -24.13 -17.02
C ALA A 108 8.50 -24.72 -17.21
N ARG A 109 9.53 -23.89 -17.44
CA ARG A 109 10.96 -24.31 -17.48
C ARG A 109 11.38 -24.98 -16.18
N VAL A 110 11.12 -24.30 -15.07
CA VAL A 110 11.43 -24.75 -13.70
C VAL A 110 10.75 -26.08 -13.37
N GLU A 111 9.45 -26.20 -13.68
CA GLU A 111 8.69 -27.44 -13.47
C GLU A 111 9.15 -28.58 -14.39
N ALA A 112 9.59 -28.29 -15.61
CA ALA A 112 10.14 -29.28 -16.54
C ALA A 112 11.49 -29.84 -16.07
N ILE A 113 12.38 -29.03 -15.49
CA ILE A 113 13.66 -29.49 -14.89
C ILE A 113 13.38 -30.51 -13.79
N GLY A 114 12.43 -30.21 -12.90
CA GLY A 114 12.03 -31.12 -11.83
C GLY A 114 11.41 -32.40 -12.36
N SER A 115 10.46 -32.28 -13.29
CA SER A 115 9.72 -33.39 -13.89
C SER A 115 10.65 -34.40 -14.58
N ARG A 116 11.59 -33.92 -15.41
CA ARG A 116 12.58 -34.76 -16.12
C ARG A 116 13.55 -35.49 -15.19
N ARG A 117 13.81 -34.93 -14.00
CA ARG A 117 14.75 -35.50 -13.01
C ARG A 117 14.06 -36.41 -11.99
N MET A 118 12.75 -36.23 -11.75
CA MET A 118 12.01 -36.88 -10.66
C MET A 118 10.57 -37.23 -11.08
N ALA A 119 10.34 -38.47 -11.53
CA ALA A 119 9.01 -38.93 -12.00
C ALA A 119 7.88 -38.81 -10.95
N GLY A 120 8.19 -38.87 -9.66
CA GLY A 120 7.22 -38.60 -8.59
C GLY A 120 6.79 -37.13 -8.55
N VAL A 121 7.74 -36.20 -8.76
CA VAL A 121 7.46 -34.76 -8.86
C VAL A 121 6.70 -34.45 -10.14
N ALA A 122 7.03 -35.07 -11.27
CA ALA A 122 6.24 -34.96 -12.51
C ALA A 122 4.75 -35.33 -12.25
N SER A 123 4.51 -36.48 -11.60
CA SER A 123 3.16 -36.92 -11.24
C SER A 123 2.42 -35.93 -10.33
N ASN A 124 3.11 -35.37 -9.33
CA ASN A 124 2.55 -34.39 -8.40
C ASN A 124 2.22 -33.06 -9.11
N LEU A 125 3.12 -32.57 -9.98
CA LEU A 125 2.92 -31.35 -10.77
C LEU A 125 1.75 -31.51 -11.75
N THR A 126 1.63 -32.65 -12.41
CA THR A 126 0.50 -32.95 -13.30
C THR A 126 -0.84 -32.94 -12.54
N ALA A 127 -0.89 -33.52 -11.33
CA ALA A 127 -2.09 -33.44 -10.48
C ALA A 127 -2.42 -32.00 -10.05
N MET A 128 -1.41 -31.20 -9.66
CA MET A 128 -1.59 -29.77 -9.37
C MET A 128 -2.11 -28.99 -10.58
N LEU A 129 -1.62 -29.27 -11.78
CA LEU A 129 -2.06 -28.58 -13.00
C LEU A 129 -3.47 -29.01 -13.42
N GLU A 130 -3.83 -30.31 -13.32
CA GLU A 130 -5.21 -30.76 -13.53
C GLU A 130 -6.18 -30.06 -12.56
N ASP A 131 -5.84 -29.95 -11.27
CA ASP A 131 -6.64 -29.23 -10.27
C ASP A 131 -6.72 -27.71 -10.54
N ARG A 132 -5.60 -27.07 -10.91
CA ARG A 132 -5.55 -25.63 -11.24
C ARG A 132 -6.49 -25.29 -12.40
N TYR A 133 -6.40 -26.02 -13.51
CA TYR A 133 -7.23 -25.77 -14.69
C TYR A 133 -8.67 -26.27 -14.54
N HIS A 134 -8.98 -27.16 -13.60
CA HIS A 134 -10.36 -27.51 -13.28
C HIS A 134 -11.04 -26.48 -12.35
N ARG A 135 -10.27 -25.75 -11.52
CA ARG A 135 -10.79 -24.71 -10.60
C ARG A 135 -10.77 -23.29 -11.16
N GLY A 136 -9.80 -22.93 -12.00
CA GLY A 136 -9.56 -21.54 -12.43
C GLY A 136 -10.67 -20.93 -13.29
N GLY A 137 -11.53 -21.77 -13.86
CA GLY A 137 -12.60 -21.38 -14.76
C GLY A 137 -13.10 -22.59 -15.54
N LYS A 138 -14.19 -22.44 -16.29
CA LYS A 138 -14.69 -23.52 -17.15
C LYS A 138 -13.91 -23.61 -18.47
N TYR A 139 -12.61 -23.85 -18.42
CA TYR A 139 -11.79 -24.00 -19.63
C TYR A 139 -12.22 -25.18 -20.51
N GLU A 140 -12.94 -26.15 -19.93
CA GLU A 140 -13.63 -27.22 -20.66
C GLU A 140 -14.85 -26.75 -21.49
N ASP A 141 -15.45 -25.59 -21.21
CA ASP A 141 -16.59 -25.02 -21.97
C ASP A 141 -16.15 -23.97 -23.01
N ILE A 142 -14.90 -23.50 -23.00
CA ILE A 142 -14.40 -22.45 -23.91
C ILE A 142 -14.39 -22.94 -25.38
N THR A 143 -14.88 -22.09 -26.28
CA THR A 143 -14.92 -22.33 -27.74
C THR A 143 -14.28 -21.24 -28.59
N ASP A 144 -14.14 -20.01 -28.07
CA ASP A 144 -13.47 -18.91 -28.78
C ASP A 144 -12.01 -18.78 -28.30
N ARG A 145 -11.15 -18.25 -29.18
CA ARG A 145 -9.77 -17.91 -28.88
C ARG A 145 -9.67 -16.60 -28.08
N ALA A 146 -10.67 -15.72 -28.16
CA ALA A 146 -10.73 -14.48 -27.38
C ALA A 146 -10.86 -14.72 -25.86
N ASP A 147 -11.56 -15.77 -25.46
CA ASP A 147 -11.78 -16.14 -24.06
C ASP A 147 -10.64 -17.02 -23.46
N ALA A 148 -9.65 -17.39 -24.27
CA ALA A 148 -8.62 -18.37 -23.95
C ALA A 148 -7.25 -17.70 -23.69
N PRO A 149 -6.75 -17.64 -22.44
CA PRO A 149 -5.47 -17.00 -22.10
C PRO A 149 -4.30 -17.57 -22.91
N MET A 150 -3.50 -16.69 -23.51
CA MET A 150 -2.38 -17.06 -24.37
C MET A 150 -1.16 -17.49 -23.57
N GLU A 151 -0.96 -16.90 -22.40
CA GLU A 151 0.08 -17.23 -21.43
C GLU A 151 0.00 -18.69 -20.96
N ASP A 152 -1.19 -19.18 -20.62
CA ASP A 152 -1.42 -20.59 -20.28
C ASP A 152 -1.22 -21.50 -21.50
N ALA A 153 -1.70 -21.08 -22.68
CA ALA A 153 -1.53 -21.85 -23.91
C ALA A 153 -0.04 -22.04 -24.28
N VAL A 154 0.75 -20.96 -24.27
CA VAL A 154 2.19 -20.99 -24.55
C VAL A 154 2.92 -21.78 -23.47
N ALA A 155 2.64 -21.55 -22.18
CA ALA A 155 3.30 -22.28 -21.08
C ALA A 155 3.02 -23.79 -21.13
N LEU A 156 1.80 -24.21 -21.48
CA LEU A 156 1.46 -25.61 -21.67
C LEU A 156 2.10 -26.24 -22.90
N MET A 157 2.22 -25.51 -24.02
CA MET A 157 2.96 -25.97 -25.20
C MET A 157 4.47 -26.09 -24.93
N VAL A 158 5.05 -25.14 -24.20
CA VAL A 158 6.44 -25.23 -23.73
C VAL A 158 6.62 -26.43 -22.80
N ARG A 159 5.70 -26.65 -21.85
CA ARG A 159 5.72 -27.85 -20.98
C ARG A 159 5.67 -29.14 -21.79
N GLU A 160 4.78 -29.25 -22.77
CA GLU A 160 4.66 -30.41 -23.66
C GLU A 160 5.97 -30.67 -24.43
N ARG A 161 6.57 -29.63 -25.02
CA ARG A 161 7.86 -29.72 -25.74
C ARG A 161 9.05 -30.05 -24.83
N LEU A 162 9.12 -29.51 -23.61
CA LEU A 162 10.23 -29.72 -22.68
C LEU A 162 10.19 -31.07 -21.95
N THR A 163 8.99 -31.59 -21.65
CA THR A 163 8.80 -32.83 -20.87
C THR A 163 8.39 -34.04 -21.69
N GLY A 164 7.75 -33.85 -22.85
CA GLY A 164 7.11 -34.92 -23.62
C GLY A 164 5.75 -35.38 -23.06
N GLU A 165 5.24 -34.74 -22.00
CA GLU A 165 3.91 -35.01 -21.45
C GLU A 165 2.83 -34.13 -22.08
N ALA A 166 1.75 -34.75 -22.56
CA ALA A 166 0.58 -34.04 -23.08
C ALA A 166 -0.05 -33.09 -22.03
N PRO A 167 -0.72 -32.00 -22.46
CA PRO A 167 -1.34 -31.05 -21.53
C PRO A 167 -2.49 -31.68 -20.71
N PRO A 168 -2.75 -31.14 -19.49
CA PRO A 168 -3.87 -31.54 -18.63
C PRO A 168 -5.21 -31.60 -19.36
N LYS A 169 -6.08 -32.56 -19.00
CA LYS A 169 -7.36 -32.80 -19.73
C LYS A 169 -8.23 -31.53 -19.80
N ALA A 170 -8.37 -30.83 -18.68
CA ALA A 170 -9.15 -29.59 -18.58
C ALA A 170 -8.61 -28.44 -19.46
N ALA A 171 -7.29 -28.36 -19.64
CA ALA A 171 -6.64 -27.30 -20.41
C ALA A 171 -6.41 -27.64 -21.89
N ARG A 172 -6.65 -28.90 -22.31
CA ARG A 172 -6.35 -29.37 -23.66
C ARG A 172 -7.08 -28.57 -24.76
N LYS A 173 -8.28 -28.03 -24.48
CA LYS A 173 -9.01 -27.15 -25.41
C LYS A 173 -8.30 -25.82 -25.64
N ILE A 174 -7.78 -25.18 -24.57
CA ILE A 174 -7.02 -23.93 -24.64
C ILE A 174 -5.84 -24.11 -25.61
N VAL A 175 -5.06 -25.17 -25.39
CA VAL A 175 -3.89 -25.49 -26.23
C VAL A 175 -4.31 -25.71 -27.68
N GLU A 176 -5.36 -26.50 -27.96
CA GLU A 176 -5.74 -26.81 -29.35
C GLU A 176 -6.27 -25.59 -30.13
N LEU A 177 -6.91 -24.61 -29.46
CA LEU A 177 -7.35 -23.35 -30.06
C LEU A 177 -6.18 -22.45 -30.49
N TRP A 178 -5.05 -22.53 -29.79
CA TRP A 178 -3.86 -21.70 -30.03
C TRP A 178 -2.73 -22.42 -30.79
N ARG A 179 -2.68 -23.76 -30.74
CA ARG A 179 -1.56 -24.60 -31.24
C ARG A 179 -1.19 -24.27 -32.68
N SER A 180 -2.16 -24.23 -33.60
CA SER A 180 -1.91 -23.98 -35.02
C SER A 180 -1.21 -22.64 -35.26
N HIS A 181 -1.65 -21.59 -34.58
CA HIS A 181 -1.10 -20.24 -34.72
C HIS A 181 0.30 -20.11 -34.08
N ILE A 182 0.50 -20.73 -32.91
CA ILE A 182 1.79 -20.71 -32.21
C ILE A 182 2.83 -21.58 -32.94
N GLU A 183 2.45 -22.75 -33.48
CA GLU A 183 3.37 -23.60 -34.24
C GLU A 183 3.70 -23.02 -35.62
N GLU A 184 2.75 -22.32 -36.29
CA GLU A 184 3.01 -21.58 -37.54
C GLU A 184 4.01 -20.43 -37.36
N LYS A 185 3.87 -19.64 -36.28
CA LYS A 185 4.72 -18.48 -36.01
C LYS A 185 6.04 -18.80 -35.30
N ALA A 186 5.97 -19.60 -34.23
CA ALA A 186 7.04 -19.75 -33.24
C ALA A 186 7.49 -21.21 -33.02
N GLY A 187 7.03 -22.16 -33.86
CA GLY A 187 7.42 -23.57 -33.79
C GLY A 187 8.93 -23.83 -33.71
N PRO A 188 9.77 -23.23 -34.59
CA PRO A 188 11.23 -23.38 -34.51
C PRO A 188 11.83 -22.84 -33.20
N SER A 189 11.29 -21.74 -32.68
CA SER A 189 11.72 -21.11 -31.42
C SER A 189 11.36 -21.99 -30.22
N LEU A 190 10.18 -22.63 -30.23
CA LEU A 190 9.76 -23.62 -29.21
C LEU A 190 10.70 -24.82 -29.14
N ASP A 191 11.09 -25.38 -30.29
CA ASP A 191 12.01 -26.54 -30.32
C ASP A 191 13.43 -26.16 -29.88
N GLY A 192 13.85 -24.91 -30.10
CA GLY A 192 15.12 -24.36 -29.60
C GLY A 192 15.24 -24.34 -28.07
N LEU A 193 14.13 -24.12 -27.34
CA LEU A 193 14.10 -24.05 -25.87
C LEU A 193 14.64 -25.32 -25.18
N ILE A 194 14.53 -26.48 -25.84
CA ILE A 194 14.98 -27.78 -25.30
C ILE A 194 16.50 -27.77 -25.05
N GLY A 195 17.28 -27.07 -25.87
CA GLY A 195 18.73 -26.97 -25.71
C GLY A 195 19.18 -26.09 -24.54
N ASN A 196 18.39 -25.07 -24.20
CA ASN A 196 18.74 -24.05 -23.22
C ASN A 196 18.18 -24.30 -21.81
N LEU A 197 17.41 -25.38 -21.60
CA LEU A 197 16.65 -25.68 -20.38
C LEU A 197 17.39 -25.43 -19.05
N GLU A 198 18.65 -25.85 -18.95
CA GLU A 198 19.44 -25.74 -17.70
C GLU A 198 20.16 -24.40 -17.51
N ASN A 199 20.16 -23.50 -18.51
CA ASN A 199 20.74 -22.15 -18.42
C ASN A 199 19.65 -21.08 -18.59
N GLN A 200 19.26 -20.45 -17.47
CA GLN A 200 18.19 -19.44 -17.47
C GLN A 200 18.50 -18.21 -18.32
N ARG A 201 19.76 -17.73 -18.40
CA ARG A 201 20.14 -16.57 -19.22
C ARG A 201 19.96 -16.86 -20.70
N SER A 202 20.39 -18.04 -21.16
CA SER A 202 20.20 -18.49 -22.55
C SER A 202 18.73 -18.81 -22.86
N PHE A 203 18.01 -19.43 -21.93
CA PHE A 203 16.59 -19.73 -22.10
C PHE A 203 15.76 -18.45 -22.22
N ALA A 204 15.96 -17.47 -21.33
CA ALA A 204 15.28 -16.19 -21.37
C ALA A 204 15.58 -15.39 -22.65
N ARG A 205 16.82 -15.44 -23.17
CA ARG A 205 17.15 -14.91 -24.52
C ARG A 205 16.26 -15.57 -25.59
N SER A 206 16.16 -16.91 -25.62
CA SER A 206 15.28 -17.62 -26.57
C SER A 206 13.77 -17.43 -26.35
N VAL A 207 13.31 -17.13 -25.12
CA VAL A 207 11.90 -16.76 -24.88
C VAL A 207 11.61 -15.36 -25.46
N ARG A 208 12.55 -14.41 -25.42
CA ARG A 208 12.39 -13.12 -26.11
C ARG A 208 12.34 -13.29 -27.63
N GLU A 209 13.13 -14.20 -28.21
CA GLU A 209 13.04 -14.57 -29.64
C GLU A 209 11.66 -15.17 -29.99
N LEU A 210 11.11 -16.02 -29.13
CA LEU A 210 9.75 -16.57 -29.26
C LEU A 210 8.68 -15.48 -29.16
N LEU A 211 8.78 -14.56 -28.20
CA LEU A 211 7.87 -13.41 -28.07
C LEU A 211 7.92 -12.50 -29.30
N SER A 212 9.11 -12.25 -29.86
CA SER A 212 9.26 -11.53 -31.12
C SER A 212 8.61 -12.26 -32.30
N SER A 213 8.65 -13.60 -32.29
CA SER A 213 8.00 -14.43 -33.33
C SER A 213 6.47 -14.41 -33.22
N LEU A 214 5.92 -14.08 -32.04
CA LEU A 214 4.49 -13.97 -31.77
C LEU A 214 3.93 -12.54 -31.97
N ASP A 215 4.74 -11.60 -32.48
CA ASP A 215 4.46 -10.15 -32.57
C ASP A 215 4.26 -9.47 -31.19
N MET A 216 4.93 -9.98 -30.14
CA MET A 216 4.80 -9.50 -28.75
C MET A 216 6.06 -8.81 -28.19
N ALA A 217 7.09 -8.56 -29.00
CA ALA A 217 8.34 -7.97 -28.53
C ALA A 217 8.31 -6.43 -28.49
N ASP A 218 8.91 -5.87 -27.44
CA ASP A 218 9.32 -4.47 -27.38
C ASP A 218 10.59 -4.27 -28.25
N GLU A 219 10.68 -3.16 -29.01
CA GLU A 219 11.81 -2.85 -29.92
C GLU A 219 13.12 -2.46 -29.20
N THR A 220 13.44 -3.08 -28.07
CA THR A 220 14.65 -2.80 -27.27
C THR A 220 15.75 -3.83 -27.59
N PRO A 221 16.82 -3.45 -28.31
CA PRO A 221 17.95 -4.35 -28.57
C PRO A 221 18.67 -4.72 -27.28
N LEU A 222 19.15 -5.96 -27.19
CA LEU A 222 20.13 -6.34 -26.17
C LEU A 222 21.52 -5.93 -26.64
N ASP A 223 22.23 -5.13 -25.85
CA ASP A 223 23.62 -4.76 -26.14
C ASP A 223 24.54 -5.99 -25.93
N PRO A 224 25.43 -6.36 -26.88
CA PRO A 224 26.20 -7.60 -26.77
C PRO A 224 27.34 -7.60 -25.74
N GLU A 225 27.76 -6.43 -25.24
CA GLU A 225 29.00 -6.29 -24.44
C GLU A 225 28.86 -6.73 -22.96
N ASP A 226 27.69 -7.23 -22.57
CA ASP A 226 27.31 -7.61 -21.21
C ASP A 226 27.76 -9.03 -20.78
N ASP A 227 28.75 -9.61 -21.46
CA ASP A 227 29.12 -11.05 -21.34
C ASP A 227 30.48 -11.32 -20.62
N ASP A 228 31.30 -10.31 -20.29
CA ASP A 228 32.65 -10.48 -19.68
C ASP A 228 32.94 -9.53 -18.48
N ASN A 229 32.20 -9.66 -17.36
CA ASN A 229 32.55 -9.04 -16.06
C ASN A 229 32.00 -9.84 -14.86
N GLU A 230 32.58 -11.01 -14.57
CA GLU A 230 32.47 -11.69 -13.27
C GLU A 230 33.84 -11.68 -12.55
N ASP A 231 34.14 -10.64 -11.77
CA ASP A 231 34.82 -10.70 -10.46
C ASP A 231 35.10 -9.28 -9.88
N GLU A 232 35.50 -9.23 -8.60
CA GLU A 232 35.95 -8.05 -7.84
C GLU A 232 34.95 -6.89 -7.60
N ASN A 233 33.90 -7.12 -6.79
CA ASN A 233 33.60 -6.17 -5.70
C ASN A 233 32.84 -6.80 -4.50
N GLU A 234 33.55 -7.34 -3.51
CA GLU A 234 32.96 -7.70 -2.21
C GLU A 234 32.87 -6.47 -1.28
N GLY A 235 31.70 -5.82 -1.20
CA GLY A 235 31.36 -4.99 -0.03
C GLY A 235 30.45 -3.78 -0.24
N GLN A 236 29.29 -3.81 0.45
CA GLN A 236 28.42 -2.68 0.83
C GLN A 236 27.72 -1.92 -0.32
N ASP A 237 26.39 -1.71 -0.32
CA ASP A 237 25.34 -1.99 0.68
C ASP A 237 24.07 -2.59 0.04
N ASP A 238 23.28 -3.33 0.84
CA ASP A 238 21.97 -3.88 0.44
C ASP A 238 20.88 -2.78 0.48
N GLU A 239 20.52 -2.21 -0.67
CA GLU A 239 19.32 -1.37 -0.81
C GLU A 239 18.33 -1.83 -1.91
N GLN A 240 17.07 -1.95 -1.47
CA GLN A 240 15.81 -1.73 -2.19
C GLN A 240 15.27 -2.74 -3.24
N THR A 241 14.21 -3.42 -2.77
CA THR A 241 12.91 -3.64 -3.46
C THR A 241 12.78 -4.63 -4.63
N PRO A 242 11.96 -5.68 -4.43
CA PRO A 242 11.16 -6.29 -5.49
C PRO A 242 9.78 -5.60 -5.57
N SER A 243 9.59 -4.70 -6.54
CA SER A 243 8.24 -4.39 -7.06
C SER A 243 7.73 -5.56 -7.91
N GLU A 244 6.54 -6.08 -7.57
CA GLU A 244 5.63 -6.79 -8.48
C GLU A 244 4.18 -6.37 -8.17
N GLY A 245 3.33 -6.31 -9.19
CA GLY A 245 1.95 -5.81 -9.10
C GLY A 245 0.93 -6.86 -8.69
N GLU A 246 -0.27 -6.40 -8.35
CA GLU A 246 -1.38 -7.23 -7.87
C GLU A 246 -2.16 -7.90 -9.02
N ALA A 247 -2.81 -9.03 -8.70
CA ALA A 247 -3.88 -9.62 -9.51
C ALA A 247 -5.01 -10.16 -8.59
N GLU A 248 -6.05 -9.35 -8.43
CA GLU A 248 -7.34 -9.69 -7.82
C GLU A 248 -8.16 -10.61 -8.77
N GLU A 249 -9.29 -11.26 -8.40
CA GLU A 249 -9.93 -11.49 -7.09
C GLU A 249 -10.00 -13.05 -6.89
N GLN A 250 -11.01 -13.80 -6.41
CA GLN A 250 -12.40 -13.53 -6.05
C GLN A 250 -12.89 -14.33 -4.83
N SER A 251 -13.75 -13.70 -4.05
CA SER A 251 -14.42 -14.20 -2.84
C SER A 251 -15.39 -15.38 -3.04
N GLN A 252 -15.23 -16.39 -2.18
CA GLN A 252 -16.30 -17.06 -1.41
C GLN A 252 -15.64 -18.04 -0.41
N GLY A 253 -16.09 -18.24 0.83
CA GLY A 253 -17.27 -17.72 1.53
C GLY A 253 -17.89 -18.86 2.35
N ASP A 254 -18.08 -18.70 3.67
CA ASP A 254 -18.57 -19.79 4.53
C ASP A 254 -19.90 -19.47 5.23
N LYS A 255 -20.74 -20.49 5.41
CA LYS A 255 -22.11 -20.42 5.93
C LYS A 255 -22.33 -21.49 7.00
N SER A 256 -22.82 -21.08 8.17
CA SER A 256 -23.61 -21.92 9.09
C SER A 256 -24.22 -21.05 10.20
N GLU A 257 -25.41 -21.32 10.72
CA GLU A 257 -26.51 -22.21 10.32
C GLU A 257 -27.76 -21.77 11.11
N MET A 258 -28.92 -21.56 10.47
CA MET A 258 -30.24 -21.87 11.06
C MET A 258 -31.40 -21.70 10.07
N GLU A 259 -32.40 -22.57 10.21
CA GLU A 259 -33.69 -22.54 9.51
C GLU A 259 -34.72 -21.71 10.31
N THR A 260 -35.68 -21.05 9.64
CA THR A 260 -37.15 -21.17 9.85
C THR A 260 -37.94 -20.07 9.12
N SER A 261 -39.26 -20.28 9.00
CA SER A 261 -40.30 -19.37 8.44
C SER A 261 -40.13 -18.97 6.97
N GLU A 262 -40.80 -19.73 6.11
CA GLU A 262 -41.45 -19.19 4.89
C GLU A 262 -42.77 -18.46 5.27
N GLU A 263 -43.49 -17.96 4.26
CA GLU A 263 -44.86 -17.39 4.32
C GLU A 263 -45.07 -16.10 5.13
N ALA A 264 -44.94 -14.93 4.48
CA ALA A 264 -45.96 -13.85 4.47
C ALA A 264 -45.55 -12.60 3.66
N SER A 265 -45.85 -12.53 2.36
CA SER A 265 -46.36 -11.31 1.65
C SER A 265 -46.32 -11.46 0.10
N ASP A 266 -47.29 -12.17 -0.48
CA ASP A 266 -47.71 -11.92 -1.88
C ASP A 266 -48.92 -10.97 -1.83
N GLU A 267 -48.73 -9.70 -2.19
CA GLU A 267 -49.77 -8.78 -2.72
C GLU A 267 -49.14 -7.41 -3.09
N LEU A 268 -49.84 -6.62 -3.92
CA LEU A 268 -49.40 -5.34 -4.53
C LEU A 268 -48.31 -5.52 -5.63
N GLN A 269 -48.65 -5.91 -6.87
CA GLN A 269 -49.38 -5.12 -7.89
C GLN A 269 -48.61 -3.84 -8.27
N ASP A 270 -47.81 -3.83 -9.35
CA ASP A 270 -48.20 -3.70 -10.78
C ASP A 270 -48.68 -2.27 -11.18
N GLY A 271 -48.23 -1.81 -12.35
CA GLY A 271 -48.61 -0.55 -12.98
C GLY A 271 -47.50 0.50 -13.15
N ALA A 272 -46.73 0.42 -14.26
CA ALA A 272 -46.01 1.57 -14.85
C ALA A 272 -45.48 1.35 -16.30
N THR A 273 -46.31 0.83 -17.23
CA THR A 273 -45.98 0.81 -18.67
C THR A 273 -47.05 1.52 -19.49
N GLU A 274 -46.87 2.82 -19.77
CA GLU A 274 -47.35 3.56 -20.94
C GLU A 274 -47.09 5.07 -20.77
N ALA A 275 -46.33 5.68 -21.69
CA ALA A 275 -46.29 7.13 -21.93
C ALA A 275 -45.38 7.44 -23.15
N ALA A 276 -45.89 7.23 -24.36
CA ALA A 276 -45.21 7.67 -25.57
C ALA A 276 -46.19 8.40 -26.50
N ASP A 277 -46.15 9.74 -26.52
CA ASP A 277 -46.42 10.50 -27.74
C ASP A 277 -45.85 11.93 -27.72
N ALA A 278 -45.34 12.34 -28.89
CA ALA A 278 -45.15 13.68 -29.47
C ALA A 278 -44.60 14.91 -28.66
N PRO A 279 -44.08 15.95 -29.36
CA PRO A 279 -43.73 16.04 -30.79
C PRO A 279 -42.23 16.28 -31.06
N SER A 280 -41.79 15.96 -32.27
CA SER A 280 -40.47 16.31 -32.81
C SER A 280 -40.36 17.82 -33.13
N GLY A 281 -39.26 18.45 -32.70
CA GLY A 281 -38.85 19.78 -33.17
C GLY A 281 -37.76 19.68 -34.23
N GLU A 282 -37.88 20.43 -35.31
CA GLU A 282 -36.94 20.41 -36.45
C GLU A 282 -35.64 21.15 -36.12
N LEU A 283 -34.50 20.60 -36.55
CA LEU A 283 -33.20 21.29 -36.59
C LEU A 283 -32.86 21.58 -38.07
N PRO A 284 -32.71 22.85 -38.48
CA PRO A 284 -32.21 23.19 -39.81
C PRO A 284 -30.72 22.85 -39.93
N ASP A 285 -30.34 22.25 -41.06
CA ASP A 285 -28.95 22.03 -41.47
C ASP A 285 -28.62 23.08 -42.55
N GLU A 286 -27.79 24.07 -42.20
CA GLU A 286 -27.19 25.02 -43.16
C GLU A 286 -25.69 25.11 -42.91
N SER A 287 -24.93 25.07 -44.01
CA SER A 287 -23.49 24.81 -44.00
C SER A 287 -22.64 26.00 -44.46
N GLU A 288 -21.35 25.91 -44.14
CA GLU A 288 -20.22 26.68 -44.67
C GLU A 288 -19.86 28.06 -44.06
N ASN A 289 -18.54 28.30 -44.03
CA ASN A 289 -17.83 29.58 -43.98
C ASN A 289 -18.03 30.51 -42.76
N ALA A 290 -17.18 30.31 -41.76
CA ALA A 290 -16.66 31.39 -40.91
C ALA A 290 -15.14 31.48 -41.11
N GLU A 291 -14.66 32.55 -41.76
CA GLU A 291 -13.23 32.81 -41.96
C GLU A 291 -12.55 33.27 -40.66
N SER A 292 -11.22 33.11 -40.60
CA SER A 292 -10.41 33.48 -39.44
C SER A 292 -10.10 34.99 -39.38
N GLU A 293 -10.59 35.69 -38.36
CA GLU A 293 -10.06 37.00 -37.96
C GLU A 293 -9.27 36.92 -36.64
N GLU A 294 -7.99 37.29 -36.68
CA GLU A 294 -7.12 37.39 -35.50
C GLU A 294 -7.42 38.68 -34.72
N ALA A 295 -8.18 38.57 -33.62
CA ALA A 295 -8.48 39.70 -32.74
C ALA A 295 -7.22 40.18 -31.97
N SER A 296 -6.61 41.26 -32.43
CA SER A 296 -5.31 41.79 -31.97
C SER A 296 -5.19 42.06 -30.45
N GLU A 297 -4.10 41.60 -29.83
CA GLU A 297 -3.79 41.90 -28.42
C GLU A 297 -3.41 43.38 -28.17
N ALA A 298 -4.34 44.14 -27.59
CA ALA A 298 -4.06 45.49 -27.09
C ALA A 298 -3.33 45.44 -25.72
N LYS A 299 -2.00 45.36 -25.74
CA LYS A 299 -1.14 45.34 -24.53
C LYS A 299 -1.45 46.49 -23.55
N ARG A 300 -1.97 46.16 -22.37
CA ARG A 300 -2.08 47.08 -21.23
C ARG A 300 -0.76 47.16 -20.46
N PRO A 301 -0.36 48.33 -19.94
CA PRO A 301 0.88 48.48 -19.17
C PRO A 301 0.77 47.79 -17.79
N PRO A 302 1.87 47.20 -17.27
CA PRO A 302 1.87 46.54 -15.97
C PRO A 302 1.73 47.53 -14.82
N ASN A 303 0.71 47.34 -13.97
CA ASN A 303 0.44 48.21 -12.83
C ASN A 303 1.32 47.81 -11.64
N ASN A 304 2.38 48.59 -11.39
CA ASN A 304 3.43 48.24 -10.45
C ASN A 304 3.00 48.48 -8.99
N ARG A 305 2.28 47.51 -8.41
CA ARG A 305 2.05 47.38 -6.97
C ARG A 305 2.60 46.03 -6.50
N PRO A 306 3.17 45.92 -5.29
CA PRO A 306 3.42 44.60 -4.70
C PRO A 306 2.08 43.91 -4.50
N VAL A 307 1.82 42.89 -5.32
CA VAL A 307 0.67 42.01 -5.14
C VAL A 307 1.02 41.08 -3.98
N GLU A 308 0.48 41.37 -2.80
CA GLU A 308 0.29 40.33 -1.79
C GLU A 308 -0.46 39.18 -2.49
N PRO A 309 0.05 37.94 -2.45
CA PRO A 309 -0.55 36.84 -3.17
C PRO A 309 -1.93 36.57 -2.56
N ARG A 310 -2.98 37.07 -3.23
CA ARG A 310 -4.36 36.73 -2.92
C ARG A 310 -4.44 35.21 -2.94
N GLY A 311 -4.78 34.62 -1.79
CA GLY A 311 -5.15 33.22 -1.74
C GLY A 311 -6.30 32.92 -2.71
N PRO A 312 -6.58 31.64 -2.99
CA PRO A 312 -7.71 31.26 -3.81
C PRO A 312 -8.98 31.91 -3.23
N GLU A 313 -9.93 32.26 -4.10
CA GLU A 313 -11.24 32.77 -3.70
C GLU A 313 -12.07 31.65 -3.07
N TYR A 314 -11.68 31.27 -1.85
CA TYR A 314 -12.35 30.31 -1.00
C TYR A 314 -13.20 31.03 0.04
N LYS A 315 -14.38 30.48 0.29
CA LYS A 315 -15.44 31.05 1.12
C LYS A 315 -16.21 29.91 1.77
N VAL A 316 -16.55 30.11 3.04
CA VAL A 316 -17.55 29.31 3.76
C VAL A 316 -18.88 30.04 3.68
N PHE A 317 -19.98 29.35 3.34
CA PHE A 317 -21.30 30.00 3.30
C PHE A 317 -21.80 30.34 4.71
N ASN A 318 -21.72 29.39 5.65
CA ASN A 318 -22.21 29.57 7.02
C ASN A 318 -21.48 28.64 8.02
N PRO A 319 -20.46 29.12 8.76
CA PRO A 319 -19.70 28.28 9.69
C PRO A 319 -20.45 27.96 11.00
N ARG A 320 -21.71 28.39 11.16
CA ARG A 320 -22.48 28.23 12.42
C ARG A 320 -22.78 26.77 12.77
N PHE A 321 -22.80 25.88 11.79
CA PHE A 321 -23.22 24.49 11.95
C PHE A 321 -22.06 23.49 12.04
N ASP A 322 -20.82 23.99 11.88
CA ASP A 322 -19.59 23.23 12.06
C ASP A 322 -19.38 22.86 13.53
N GLU A 323 -18.94 21.64 13.79
CA GLU A 323 -18.76 21.12 15.15
C GLU A 323 -17.36 20.53 15.36
N MET A 324 -16.74 20.90 16.50
CA MET A 324 -15.60 20.20 17.09
C MET A 324 -16.12 19.38 18.26
N ILE A 325 -15.84 18.08 18.30
CA ILE A 325 -16.40 17.16 19.29
C ILE A 325 -15.36 16.12 19.73
N ASP A 326 -15.31 15.82 21.02
CA ASP A 326 -14.48 14.73 21.54
C ASP A 326 -15.13 13.37 21.21
N ALA A 327 -14.32 12.36 20.91
CA ALA A 327 -14.81 11.02 20.57
C ALA A 327 -15.56 10.32 21.73
N GLU A 328 -15.38 10.81 22.97
CA GLU A 328 -16.12 10.37 24.17
C GLU A 328 -17.59 10.90 24.18
N ASP A 329 -17.91 11.97 23.45
CA ASP A 329 -19.27 12.57 23.37
C ASP A 329 -20.10 12.04 22.19
N LEU A 330 -19.46 11.44 21.18
CA LEU A 330 -20.15 10.93 19.98
C LEU A 330 -20.82 9.57 20.17
N CYS A 331 -20.39 8.77 21.15
CA CYS A 331 -20.63 7.32 21.19
C CYS A 331 -20.50 6.79 22.63
N ASP A 332 -21.45 5.96 23.06
CA ASP A 332 -21.51 5.49 24.46
C ASP A 332 -20.29 4.64 24.85
N ALA A 333 -19.89 4.72 26.12
CA ALA A 333 -18.69 4.07 26.63
C ALA A 333 -18.68 2.52 26.50
N GLU A 334 -19.85 1.90 26.37
CA GLU A 334 -20.02 0.47 26.05
C GLU A 334 -19.92 0.18 24.55
N GLU A 335 -20.50 1.04 23.70
CA GLU A 335 -20.38 0.95 22.25
C GLU A 335 -18.91 1.15 21.82
N LEU A 336 -18.23 2.19 22.34
CA LEU A 336 -16.80 2.40 22.18
C LEU A 336 -15.96 1.19 22.63
N ALA A 337 -16.34 0.51 23.71
CA ALA A 337 -15.65 -0.70 24.17
C ALA A 337 -15.87 -1.90 23.22
N ARG A 338 -17.07 -2.06 22.68
CA ARG A 338 -17.40 -3.09 21.67
C ARG A 338 -16.65 -2.85 20.37
N LEU A 339 -16.70 -1.62 19.84
CA LEU A 339 -15.99 -1.21 18.63
C LEU A 339 -14.48 -1.31 18.79
N ARG A 340 -13.93 -0.92 19.96
CA ARG A 340 -12.51 -1.12 20.24
C ARG A 340 -12.13 -2.61 20.30
N THR A 341 -13.01 -3.47 20.82
CA THR A 341 -12.79 -4.93 20.83
C THR A 341 -12.80 -5.52 19.41
N TYR A 342 -13.56 -4.94 18.48
CA TYR A 342 -13.49 -5.29 17.06
C TYR A 342 -12.15 -4.87 16.44
N LEU A 343 -11.71 -3.63 16.65
CA LEU A 343 -10.40 -3.14 16.19
C LEU A 343 -9.23 -3.95 16.79
N ASP A 344 -9.29 -4.31 18.07
CA ASP A 344 -8.28 -5.14 18.73
C ASP A 344 -8.18 -6.57 18.17
N LYS A 345 -9.25 -7.10 17.53
CA LYS A 345 -9.19 -8.37 16.79
C LYS A 345 -8.44 -8.23 15.47
N GLN A 346 -8.71 -7.17 14.71
CA GLN A 346 -7.97 -6.90 13.46
C GLN A 346 -6.48 -6.65 13.75
N LEU A 347 -6.18 -5.87 14.78
CA LEU A 347 -4.83 -5.63 15.28
C LEU A 347 -4.09 -6.89 15.75
N ALA A 348 -4.78 -7.99 16.05
CA ALA A 348 -4.18 -9.19 16.66
C ALA A 348 -3.16 -9.87 15.73
N HIS A 349 -3.42 -9.92 14.42
CA HIS A 349 -2.49 -10.46 13.42
C HIS A 349 -1.20 -9.61 13.36
N LEU A 350 -1.38 -8.29 13.32
CA LEU A 350 -0.33 -7.31 13.06
C LEU A 350 0.61 -7.09 14.26
N GLN A 351 0.28 -7.55 15.48
CA GLN A 351 1.09 -7.27 16.69
C GLN A 351 2.56 -7.70 16.56
N GLY A 352 2.85 -8.79 15.83
CA GLY A 352 4.21 -9.28 15.60
C GLY A 352 5.04 -8.44 14.62
N VAL A 353 4.39 -7.76 13.67
CA VAL A 353 5.03 -6.72 12.85
C VAL A 353 5.28 -5.51 13.74
N VAL A 354 4.23 -4.96 14.35
CA VAL A 354 4.26 -3.73 15.16
C VAL A 354 5.26 -3.77 16.32
N GLY A 355 5.43 -4.92 16.98
CA GLY A 355 6.43 -5.10 18.03
C GLY A 355 7.87 -4.93 17.53
N ARG A 356 8.16 -5.40 16.31
CA ARG A 356 9.47 -5.22 15.66
C ARG A 356 9.69 -3.77 15.24
N LEU A 357 8.65 -3.12 14.69
CA LEU A 357 8.68 -1.71 14.28
C LEU A 357 8.92 -0.76 15.46
N ALA A 358 8.12 -0.91 16.52
CA ALA A 358 8.27 -0.11 17.73
C ALA A 358 9.70 -0.25 18.29
N ASN A 359 10.23 -1.48 18.32
CA ASN A 359 11.61 -1.75 18.75
C ASN A 359 12.69 -1.31 17.75
N ARG A 360 12.38 -1.03 16.48
CA ARG A 360 13.32 -0.49 15.47
C ARG A 360 13.35 1.03 15.53
N LEU A 361 12.18 1.68 15.48
CA LEU A 361 12.02 3.12 15.63
C LEU A 361 12.58 3.58 16.99
N GLN A 362 12.17 2.93 18.10
CA GLN A 362 12.69 3.23 19.43
C GLN A 362 14.23 3.06 19.50
N ARG A 363 14.84 2.13 18.76
CA ARG A 363 16.30 1.99 18.73
C ARG A 363 17.01 3.08 17.93
N ARG A 364 16.50 3.50 16.75
CA ARG A 364 17.05 4.67 16.03
C ARG A 364 16.91 5.95 16.87
N LEU A 365 15.73 6.18 17.45
CA LEU A 365 15.46 7.36 18.28
C LEU A 365 16.27 7.38 19.59
N LEU A 366 16.46 6.23 20.24
CA LEU A 366 17.37 6.13 21.39
C LEU A 366 18.85 6.29 20.99
N ALA A 367 19.23 5.88 19.77
CA ALA A 367 20.58 6.11 19.26
C ALA A 367 20.87 7.60 19.01
N GLN A 368 19.86 8.38 18.57
CA GLN A 368 19.94 9.85 18.52
C GLN A 368 19.95 10.48 19.92
N GLN A 369 19.30 9.87 20.92
CA GLN A 369 19.39 10.26 22.33
C GLN A 369 20.73 9.88 22.99
N ASN A 370 21.73 9.37 22.26
CA ASN A 370 23.08 9.15 22.80
C ASN A 370 23.80 10.48 23.06
N ARG A 371 23.48 11.05 24.23
CA ARG A 371 24.17 12.11 25.00
C ARG A 371 25.44 12.66 24.32
N ALA A 372 25.26 13.60 23.40
CA ALA A 372 26.38 14.39 22.89
C ALA A 372 26.95 15.22 24.04
N TRP A 373 28.27 15.11 24.26
CA TRP A 373 28.97 15.97 25.20
C TRP A 373 29.64 17.09 24.43
N GLU A 374 29.28 18.33 24.78
CA GLU A 374 30.03 19.50 24.34
C GLU A 374 31.28 19.58 25.22
N PHE A 375 32.46 19.58 24.60
CA PHE A 375 33.77 19.67 25.25
C PHE A 375 34.41 21.02 24.97
N ASP A 376 35.55 21.29 25.64
CA ASP A 376 36.33 22.52 25.49
C ASP A 376 35.48 23.78 25.77
N LEU A 377 34.72 23.75 26.87
CA LEU A 377 33.92 24.88 27.37
C LEU A 377 34.67 25.68 28.45
N GLU A 378 34.31 26.95 28.61
CA GLU A 378 34.78 27.84 29.69
C GLU A 378 34.07 27.58 31.03
N GLU A 379 32.85 27.01 30.99
CA GLU A 379 32.03 26.66 32.15
C GLU A 379 31.31 25.33 31.95
N GLY A 380 30.92 24.66 33.05
CA GLY A 380 30.17 23.40 33.02
C GLY A 380 30.62 22.40 34.08
N GLN A 381 30.51 21.11 33.76
CA GLN A 381 31.08 20.03 34.56
C GLN A 381 32.54 19.80 34.15
N LEU A 382 33.46 19.59 35.08
CA LEU A 382 34.87 19.32 34.71
C LEU A 382 35.00 18.01 33.91
N ASP A 383 35.86 18.02 32.89
CA ASP A 383 36.30 16.82 32.17
C ASP A 383 37.59 16.26 32.81
N PRO A 384 37.54 15.12 33.54
CA PRO A 384 38.71 14.58 34.21
C PRO A 384 39.83 14.16 33.24
N ALA A 385 39.50 13.85 31.98
CA ALA A 385 40.48 13.47 30.96
C ALA A 385 41.31 14.68 30.48
N ARG A 386 40.74 15.89 30.49
CA ARG A 386 41.42 17.13 30.06
C ARG A 386 42.10 17.88 31.20
N LEU A 387 41.85 17.51 32.45
CA LEU A 387 42.41 18.19 33.64
C LEU A 387 43.94 18.32 33.63
N VAL A 388 44.65 17.41 32.93
CA VAL A 388 46.11 17.47 32.73
C VAL A 388 46.53 18.73 31.95
N ARG A 389 45.71 19.22 31.00
CA ARG A 389 45.99 20.44 30.23
C ARG A 389 46.14 21.67 31.11
N VAL A 390 45.39 21.75 32.22
CA VAL A 390 45.51 22.83 33.22
C VAL A 390 46.94 22.96 33.78
N MET A 391 47.72 21.87 33.78
CA MET A 391 49.13 21.88 34.17
C MET A 391 50.11 21.95 32.99
N THR A 392 49.77 21.41 31.82
CA THR A 392 50.71 21.31 30.67
C THR A 392 50.59 22.42 29.63
N ASP A 393 49.41 23.03 29.47
CA ASP A 393 49.17 24.17 28.56
C ASP A 393 48.23 25.19 29.23
N PRO A 394 48.79 26.16 29.99
CA PRO A 394 48.00 27.21 30.66
C PRO A 394 47.24 28.15 29.73
N PHE A 395 47.47 28.11 28.41
CA PHE A 395 46.84 29.03 27.45
C PHE A 395 45.58 28.43 26.78
N GLN A 396 45.26 27.16 27.03
CA GLN A 396 43.99 26.54 26.62
C GLN A 396 43.24 25.89 27.81
N PRO A 397 42.76 26.69 28.80
CA PRO A 397 42.15 26.19 30.03
C PRO A 397 40.71 25.62 29.87
N LEU A 398 40.29 25.33 28.65
CA LEU A 398 38.96 24.82 28.28
C LEU A 398 38.76 23.36 28.75
N SER A 399 38.59 23.19 30.06
CA SER A 399 38.57 21.89 30.75
C SER A 399 37.16 21.47 31.21
N PHE A 400 36.14 22.22 30.81
CA PHE A 400 34.74 21.90 31.10
C PHE A 400 34.06 21.21 29.91
N LYS A 401 33.05 20.43 30.26
CA LYS A 401 32.13 19.76 29.36
C LYS A 401 30.69 19.95 29.83
N ARG A 402 29.74 19.85 28.92
CA ARG A 402 28.31 19.93 29.20
C ARG A 402 27.59 18.80 28.46
N GLU A 403 26.65 18.15 29.15
CA GLU A 403 25.71 17.24 28.51
C GLU A 403 24.74 18.06 27.66
N LYS A 404 24.67 17.78 26.37
CA LYS A 404 23.82 18.54 25.44
C LYS A 404 22.38 18.05 25.54
N ASP A 405 21.48 18.92 25.98
CA ASP A 405 20.04 18.64 25.95
C ASP A 405 19.60 18.34 24.52
N THR A 406 18.82 17.28 24.36
CA THR A 406 18.30 16.84 23.05
C THR A 406 16.88 17.36 22.86
N ASN A 407 16.69 18.20 21.83
CA ASN A 407 15.41 18.82 21.47
C ASN A 407 14.26 17.80 21.23
N PHE A 408 14.59 16.52 21.09
CA PHE A 408 13.65 15.43 20.83
C PHE A 408 12.45 15.37 21.79
N ARG A 409 12.62 15.75 23.07
CA ARG A 409 11.50 15.79 24.05
C ARG A 409 10.56 16.98 23.87
N ASP A 410 10.95 17.98 23.10
CA ASP A 410 10.18 19.18 22.79
C ASP A 410 9.55 19.09 21.39
N THR A 411 9.09 17.87 21.05
CA THR A 411 8.43 17.54 19.77
C THR A 411 6.99 17.10 20.01
N VAL A 412 6.07 17.63 19.19
CA VAL A 412 4.67 17.24 19.13
C VAL A 412 4.28 16.81 17.71
N VAL A 413 3.54 15.71 17.62
CA VAL A 413 3.03 15.14 16.36
C VAL A 413 1.50 15.13 16.40
N THR A 414 0.84 15.77 15.45
CA THR A 414 -0.62 15.67 15.27
C THR A 414 -0.90 14.73 14.10
N LEU A 415 -1.59 13.62 14.37
CA LEU A 415 -2.15 12.74 13.35
C LEU A 415 -3.55 13.25 12.96
N LEU A 416 -3.76 13.57 11.68
CA LEU A 416 -5.05 13.97 11.13
C LEU A 416 -5.58 12.87 10.21
N LEU A 417 -6.67 12.23 10.63
CA LEU A 417 -7.23 11.04 9.97
C LEU A 417 -8.48 11.41 9.15
N ASP A 418 -8.51 11.01 7.89
CA ASP A 418 -9.71 11.14 7.06
C ASP A 418 -10.79 10.16 7.54
N ASN A 419 -12.02 10.66 7.64
CA ASN A 419 -13.22 9.89 7.92
C ASN A 419 -14.24 10.10 6.77
N SER A 420 -13.75 10.17 5.54
CA SER A 420 -14.47 10.04 4.28
C SER A 420 -15.20 8.69 4.14
N GLY A 421 -16.18 8.65 3.25
CA GLY A 421 -16.96 7.46 2.92
C GLY A 421 -16.23 6.47 2.02
N SER A 422 -15.22 6.94 1.28
CA SER A 422 -14.30 6.11 0.49
C SER A 422 -13.35 5.31 1.38
N MET A 423 -12.99 5.83 2.57
CA MET A 423 -12.20 5.10 3.56
C MET A 423 -12.91 3.85 4.13
N ARG A 424 -14.18 3.60 3.80
CA ARG A 424 -15.00 2.53 4.40
C ARG A 424 -14.41 1.13 4.19
N GLY A 425 -14.34 0.34 5.26
CA GLY A 425 -13.89 -1.06 5.22
C GLY A 425 -12.40 -1.20 5.53
N ARG A 426 -11.59 -1.69 4.57
CA ARG A 426 -10.15 -1.89 4.77
C ARG A 426 -9.40 -0.58 5.05
N PRO A 427 -9.60 0.53 4.30
CA PRO A 427 -8.77 1.73 4.46
C PRO A 427 -8.85 2.36 5.87
N ILE A 428 -10.06 2.52 6.43
CA ILE A 428 -10.25 3.03 7.79
C ILE A 428 -9.71 2.08 8.87
N THR A 429 -9.71 0.76 8.59
CA THR A 429 -9.11 -0.24 9.48
C THR A 429 -7.58 -0.14 9.47
N VAL A 430 -6.98 0.10 8.31
CA VAL A 430 -5.56 0.45 8.15
C VAL A 430 -5.27 1.76 8.87
N ALA A 431 -6.01 2.85 8.61
CA ALA A 431 -5.81 4.16 9.24
C ALA A 431 -5.86 4.12 10.78
N ALA A 432 -6.89 3.48 11.34
CA ALA A 432 -7.03 3.31 12.79
C ALA A 432 -5.89 2.47 13.39
N THR A 433 -5.39 1.49 12.63
CA THR A 433 -4.23 0.68 12.98
C THR A 433 -2.94 1.50 12.96
N CYS A 434 -2.68 2.26 11.88
CA CYS A 434 -1.54 3.16 11.76
C CYS A 434 -1.50 4.17 12.91
N ALA A 435 -2.63 4.79 13.23
CA ALA A 435 -2.75 5.72 14.35
C ALA A 435 -2.41 5.07 15.71
N ASP A 436 -2.86 3.84 15.96
CA ASP A 436 -2.53 3.08 17.18
C ASP A 436 -1.02 2.76 17.24
N ILE A 437 -0.44 2.28 16.13
CA ILE A 437 0.98 1.97 16.00
C ILE A 437 1.85 3.21 16.29
N LEU A 438 1.57 4.30 15.60
CA LEU A 438 2.35 5.53 15.64
C LEU A 438 2.26 6.19 17.01
N ALA A 439 1.04 6.44 17.51
CA ALA A 439 0.85 7.09 18.81
C ALA A 439 1.46 6.29 19.97
N ARG A 440 1.29 4.96 19.95
CA ARG A 440 1.85 4.06 20.97
C ARG A 440 3.38 3.95 20.92
N THR A 441 4.00 4.22 19.78
CA THR A 441 5.46 4.16 19.60
C THR A 441 6.13 5.50 19.90
N LEU A 442 5.54 6.60 19.43
CA LEU A 442 6.02 7.96 19.68
C LEU A 442 5.92 8.35 21.16
N GLU A 443 4.81 8.05 21.86
CA GLU A 443 4.71 8.27 23.31
C GLU A 443 5.78 7.48 24.10
N ARG A 444 6.13 6.25 23.67
CA ARG A 444 7.21 5.46 24.30
C ARG A 444 8.59 6.09 24.14
N CYS A 445 8.80 6.90 23.11
CA CYS A 445 10.03 7.63 22.88
C CYS A 445 10.06 8.99 23.61
N GLY A 446 8.92 9.43 24.16
CA GLY A 446 8.77 10.71 24.87
C GLY A 446 8.19 11.85 24.02
N VAL A 447 7.72 11.57 22.80
CA VAL A 447 7.08 12.54 21.90
C VAL A 447 5.60 12.65 22.22
N LYS A 448 5.05 13.87 22.25
CA LYS A 448 3.59 14.07 22.43
C LYS A 448 2.84 13.80 21.14
N VAL A 449 1.68 13.15 21.24
CA VAL A 449 0.87 12.79 20.06
C VAL A 449 -0.57 13.20 20.22
N GLU A 450 -1.07 14.02 19.29
CA GLU A 450 -2.49 14.30 19.11
C GLU A 450 -3.07 13.38 18.03
N ILE A 451 -4.34 12.98 18.14
CA ILE A 451 -5.04 12.23 17.09
C ILE A 451 -6.40 12.91 16.86
N LEU A 452 -6.57 13.38 15.64
CA LEU A 452 -7.71 14.13 15.14
C LEU A 452 -8.36 13.35 13.97
N GLY A 453 -9.65 13.55 13.75
CA GLY A 453 -10.39 13.05 12.60
C GLY A 453 -11.21 14.15 11.94
N PHE A 454 -11.52 14.02 10.65
CA PHE A 454 -12.36 14.98 9.93
C PHE A 454 -13.35 14.29 8.98
N THR A 455 -14.57 14.79 8.93
CA THR A 455 -15.66 14.34 8.04
C THR A 455 -16.74 15.42 7.96
N THR A 456 -17.76 15.26 7.14
CA THR A 456 -18.97 16.10 7.21
C THR A 456 -19.99 15.58 8.20
N ARG A 457 -20.82 16.48 8.74
CA ARG A 457 -21.92 16.14 9.63
C ARG A 457 -23.05 15.40 8.89
N ALA A 458 -23.30 15.74 7.63
CA ALA A 458 -24.37 15.19 6.80
C ALA A 458 -23.86 14.85 5.38
N TRP A 459 -24.55 13.90 4.72
CA TRP A 459 -24.34 13.59 3.31
C TRP A 459 -25.06 14.59 2.41
N LYS A 460 -24.38 15.04 1.36
CA LYS A 460 -24.89 15.97 0.34
C LYS A 460 -25.42 17.26 0.97
N GLY A 461 -24.60 17.85 1.85
CA GLY A 461 -24.87 19.13 2.51
C GLY A 461 -25.66 18.98 3.80
N GLY A 462 -25.46 19.94 4.71
CA GLY A 462 -26.16 20.03 5.99
C GLY A 462 -27.08 21.25 6.08
N GLN A 463 -27.21 21.79 7.29
CA GLN A 463 -28.01 23.00 7.54
C GLN A 463 -27.44 24.23 6.80
N SER A 464 -26.14 24.23 6.44
CA SER A 464 -25.54 25.23 5.56
C SER A 464 -26.17 25.23 4.16
N ARG A 465 -26.49 24.05 3.60
CA ARG A 465 -27.19 23.90 2.32
C ARG A 465 -28.64 24.35 2.42
N GLU A 466 -29.34 23.96 3.48
CA GLU A 466 -30.72 24.40 3.74
C GLU A 466 -30.81 25.92 3.91
N ALA A 467 -29.88 26.53 4.66
CA ALA A 467 -29.78 27.98 4.82
C ALA A 467 -29.48 28.69 3.50
N TRP A 468 -28.68 28.10 2.59
CA TRP A 468 -28.43 28.65 1.26
C TRP A 468 -29.66 28.59 0.35
N LEU A 469 -30.43 27.50 0.40
CA LEU A 469 -31.72 27.37 -0.29
C LEU A 469 -32.72 28.41 0.23
N ALA A 470 -32.84 28.55 1.56
CA ALA A 470 -33.72 29.53 2.21
C ALA A 470 -33.29 31.00 1.94
N ALA A 471 -31.99 31.26 1.76
CA ALA A 471 -31.44 32.56 1.37
C ALA A 471 -31.65 32.91 -0.12
N GLY A 472 -32.40 32.10 -0.88
CA GLY A 472 -32.71 32.37 -2.29
C GLY A 472 -31.60 31.99 -3.27
N LYS A 473 -30.72 31.03 -2.90
CA LYS A 473 -29.61 30.52 -3.73
C LYS A 473 -28.65 31.61 -4.26
N PRO A 474 -28.01 32.41 -3.39
CA PRO A 474 -27.01 33.39 -3.84
C PRO A 474 -25.85 32.71 -4.59
N ASN A 475 -25.44 33.31 -5.71
CA ASN A 475 -24.34 32.85 -6.57
C ASN A 475 -23.00 32.80 -5.80
N ALA A 476 -22.12 31.86 -6.18
CA ALA A 476 -20.82 31.60 -5.54
C ALA A 476 -20.92 31.57 -3.99
N PRO A 477 -21.69 30.61 -3.42
CA PRO A 477 -21.85 30.52 -1.97
C PRO A 477 -20.57 30.07 -1.27
N GLY A 478 -19.72 29.31 -1.95
CA GLY A 478 -18.59 28.60 -1.35
C GLY A 478 -19.01 27.25 -0.76
N ARG A 479 -18.39 26.83 0.36
CA ARG A 479 -18.75 25.58 1.06
C ARG A 479 -20.21 25.57 1.50
N LEU A 480 -20.92 24.46 1.22
CA LEU A 480 -22.33 24.24 1.58
C LEU A 480 -22.59 23.06 2.55
N ASN A 481 -21.56 22.33 2.99
CA ASN A 481 -21.72 21.26 3.98
C ASN A 481 -21.16 21.64 5.35
N ASP A 482 -21.74 21.08 6.41
CA ASP A 482 -21.41 21.32 7.81
C ASP A 482 -20.23 20.40 8.21
N LEU A 483 -19.14 20.95 8.75
CA LEU A 483 -17.96 20.18 9.15
C LEU A 483 -18.16 19.45 10.48
N ARG A 484 -17.56 18.26 10.62
CA ARG A 484 -17.41 17.52 11.87
C ARG A 484 -15.92 17.19 12.08
N HIS A 485 -15.32 17.90 13.01
CA HIS A 485 -13.94 17.71 13.44
C HIS A 485 -13.92 16.93 14.77
N ILE A 486 -13.23 15.79 14.78
CA ILE A 486 -13.27 14.80 15.87
C ILE A 486 -11.94 14.81 16.61
N VAL A 487 -11.96 14.90 17.94
CA VAL A 487 -10.77 14.71 18.77
C VAL A 487 -10.80 13.30 19.34
N TYR A 488 -9.97 12.41 18.80
CA TYR A 488 -9.79 11.06 19.37
C TYR A 488 -8.86 11.10 20.59
N LYS A 489 -7.81 11.94 20.54
CA LYS A 489 -6.79 12.07 21.58
C LYS A 489 -6.18 13.47 21.55
N SER A 490 -6.27 14.21 22.67
CA SER A 490 -5.48 15.44 22.87
C SER A 490 -3.99 15.13 23.11
N ALA A 491 -3.10 16.03 22.68
CA ALA A 491 -1.63 15.89 22.78
C ALA A 491 -1.12 15.54 24.19
N ASP A 492 -1.73 16.13 25.24
CA ASP A 492 -1.34 15.92 26.64
C ASP A 492 -2.13 14.78 27.32
N ALA A 493 -3.13 14.19 26.66
CA ALA A 493 -3.88 13.06 27.20
C ALA A 493 -3.14 11.74 26.91
N PRO A 494 -2.79 10.91 27.92
CA PRO A 494 -1.96 9.73 27.71
C PRO A 494 -2.71 8.66 26.91
N TRP A 495 -2.00 7.96 26.02
CA TRP A 495 -2.52 6.89 25.15
C TRP A 495 -3.47 5.90 25.86
N ARG A 496 -3.16 5.52 27.10
CA ARG A 496 -3.96 4.57 27.89
C ARG A 496 -5.41 5.00 28.10
N ARG A 497 -5.72 6.31 28.13
CA ARG A 497 -7.10 6.81 28.20
C ARG A 497 -7.76 6.74 26.81
N ALA A 498 -7.13 7.36 25.82
CA ALA A 498 -7.69 7.51 24.48
C ALA A 498 -7.76 6.21 23.63
N ARG A 499 -7.15 5.10 24.08
CA ARG A 499 -7.16 3.81 23.35
C ARG A 499 -8.57 3.36 22.93
N LYS A 500 -9.59 3.58 23.77
CA LYS A 500 -10.99 3.24 23.45
C LYS A 500 -11.53 4.08 22.28
N ASN A 501 -11.16 5.36 22.26
CA ASN A 501 -11.76 6.40 21.42
C ASN A 501 -11.54 6.12 19.93
N LEU A 502 -10.42 5.49 19.54
CA LEU A 502 -10.18 5.04 18.16
C LEU A 502 -11.16 3.96 17.68
N GLY A 503 -11.86 3.26 18.59
CA GLY A 503 -12.94 2.34 18.21
C GLY A 503 -14.06 3.04 17.43
N LEU A 504 -14.29 4.33 17.68
CA LEU A 504 -15.28 5.15 16.98
C LEU A 504 -15.09 5.17 15.46
N MET A 505 -13.86 5.02 14.93
CA MET A 505 -13.62 4.91 13.48
C MET A 505 -14.29 3.69 12.83
N MET A 506 -14.61 2.66 13.62
CA MET A 506 -15.32 1.45 13.16
C MET A 506 -16.85 1.60 13.22
N ARG A 507 -17.38 2.78 13.58
CA ARG A 507 -18.82 3.00 13.76
C ARG A 507 -19.52 3.27 12.43
N GLU A 508 -20.62 2.56 12.20
CA GLU A 508 -21.51 2.80 11.06
C GLU A 508 -22.08 4.23 11.08
N GLY A 509 -22.29 4.81 9.90
CA GLY A 509 -22.82 6.17 9.76
C GLY A 509 -21.87 7.32 10.14
N LEU A 510 -20.67 7.05 10.68
CA LEU A 510 -19.68 8.10 10.92
C LEU A 510 -19.17 8.71 9.61
N LEU A 511 -18.77 7.83 8.67
CA LEU A 511 -18.03 8.13 7.45
C LEU A 511 -18.89 8.78 6.34
N LYS A 512 -18.52 9.98 5.87
CA LYS A 512 -19.30 10.82 4.91
C LYS A 512 -18.44 11.54 3.86
N GLU A 513 -18.61 12.84 3.63
CA GLU A 513 -17.82 13.64 2.69
C GLU A 513 -16.59 14.25 3.39
N ASN A 514 -15.60 14.72 2.61
CA ASN A 514 -14.34 15.27 3.13
C ASN A 514 -14.02 16.65 2.53
N ILE A 515 -13.46 17.53 3.37
CA ILE A 515 -13.12 18.93 3.04
C ILE A 515 -11.74 19.24 3.65
N ASP A 516 -10.74 18.56 3.11
CA ASP A 516 -9.36 18.43 3.61
C ASP A 516 -8.68 19.77 3.89
N GLY A 517 -8.90 20.79 3.05
CA GLY A 517 -8.30 22.11 3.25
C GLY A 517 -8.69 22.77 4.58
N GLU A 518 -9.94 22.65 5.02
CA GLU A 518 -10.37 23.19 6.33
C GLU A 518 -9.96 22.26 7.50
N ALA A 519 -9.82 20.96 7.25
CA ALA A 519 -9.28 20.03 8.24
C ALA A 519 -7.78 20.26 8.51
N LEU A 520 -7.00 20.53 7.45
CA LEU A 520 -5.60 20.96 7.53
C LEU A 520 -5.47 22.28 8.28
N ASP A 521 -6.23 23.31 7.89
CA ASP A 521 -6.24 24.62 8.55
C ASP A 521 -6.55 24.50 10.06
N TRP A 522 -7.54 23.68 10.42
CA TRP A 522 -7.91 23.39 11.79
C TRP A 522 -6.78 22.69 12.57
N ALA A 523 -6.24 21.58 12.05
CA ALA A 523 -5.16 20.84 12.69
C ALA A 523 -3.88 21.69 12.81
N HIS A 524 -3.57 22.47 11.78
CA HIS A 524 -2.45 23.40 11.72
C HIS A 524 -2.55 24.50 12.77
N LYS A 525 -3.71 25.16 12.90
CA LYS A 525 -3.95 26.20 13.92
C LYS A 525 -3.87 25.65 15.35
N ARG A 526 -4.39 24.43 15.59
CA ARG A 526 -4.21 23.73 16.88
C ARG A 526 -2.73 23.48 17.18
N LEU A 527 -2.01 22.97 16.20
CA LEU A 527 -0.59 22.63 16.33
C LEU A 527 0.29 23.87 16.49
N LEU A 528 -0.01 24.99 15.81
CA LEU A 528 0.69 26.26 16.01
C LEU A 528 0.53 26.83 17.42
N ALA A 529 -0.61 26.61 18.07
CA ALA A 529 -0.86 27.03 19.46
C ALA A 529 -0.08 26.21 20.51
N ARG A 530 0.64 25.15 20.10
CA ARG A 530 1.45 24.30 21.01
C ARG A 530 2.75 24.97 21.44
N PRO A 531 3.15 24.87 22.73
CA PRO A 531 4.42 25.41 23.20
C PRO A 531 5.65 24.66 22.70
N GLU A 532 5.52 23.37 22.36
CA GLU A 532 6.65 22.52 21.94
C GLU A 532 7.32 23.05 20.66
N GLN A 533 8.66 23.16 20.63
CA GLN A 533 9.39 23.76 19.50
C GLN A 533 9.15 23.04 18.17
N ARG A 534 9.35 21.71 18.11
CA ARG A 534 9.20 20.95 16.87
C ARG A 534 7.76 20.46 16.71
N LYS A 535 7.16 20.76 15.57
CA LYS A 535 5.73 20.56 15.28
C LYS A 535 5.56 19.79 13.97
N ILE A 536 5.06 18.56 14.03
CA ILE A 536 4.82 17.71 12.85
C ILE A 536 3.31 17.48 12.69
N LEU A 537 2.77 17.77 11.51
CA LEU A 537 1.41 17.44 11.10
C LEU A 537 1.46 16.29 10.09
N MET A 538 0.83 15.17 10.43
CA MET A 538 0.81 13.96 9.63
C MET A 538 -0.63 13.64 9.21
N VAL A 539 -0.90 13.76 7.92
CA VAL A 539 -2.21 13.49 7.31
C VAL A 539 -2.30 12.01 6.94
N ILE A 540 -3.46 11.38 7.13
CA ILE A 540 -3.77 10.04 6.64
C ILE A 540 -5.11 10.09 5.92
N SER A 541 -5.11 9.98 4.57
CA SER A 541 -6.29 10.12 3.71
C SER A 541 -6.20 9.17 2.51
N ASP A 542 -7.32 8.95 1.83
CA ASP A 542 -7.44 8.20 0.58
C ASP A 542 -7.57 9.11 -0.67
N GLY A 543 -7.34 10.42 -0.57
CA GLY A 543 -6.88 11.20 -1.73
C GLY A 543 -7.39 12.62 -1.87
N ALA A 544 -8.53 12.78 -2.55
CA ALA A 544 -9.03 14.08 -3.03
C ALA A 544 -10.27 14.54 -2.25
N PRO A 545 -10.47 15.86 -2.05
CA PRO A 545 -11.59 16.39 -1.28
C PRO A 545 -12.89 16.38 -2.10
N VAL A 546 -13.91 15.67 -1.60
CA VAL A 546 -15.21 15.48 -2.26
C VAL A 546 -16.36 15.87 -1.33
N ASP A 547 -17.10 16.89 -1.73
CA ASP A 547 -18.43 17.25 -1.19
C ASP A 547 -19.37 17.63 -2.34
N ASP A 548 -20.43 16.84 -2.56
CA ASP A 548 -21.35 17.00 -3.69
C ASP A 548 -21.99 18.40 -3.73
N SER A 549 -22.27 18.96 -2.54
CA SER A 549 -23.04 20.20 -2.43
C SER A 549 -22.20 21.43 -2.74
N THR A 550 -20.94 21.42 -2.34
CA THR A 550 -19.98 22.47 -2.67
C THR A 550 -19.55 22.36 -4.12
N LEU A 551 -19.30 21.14 -4.64
CA LEU A 551 -18.85 20.94 -6.02
C LEU A 551 -19.94 21.17 -7.07
N SER A 552 -21.23 20.98 -6.74
CA SER A 552 -22.34 21.21 -7.68
C SER A 552 -22.72 22.69 -7.90
N VAL A 553 -22.18 23.63 -7.11
CA VAL A 553 -22.52 25.08 -7.20
C VAL A 553 -21.30 26.00 -7.31
N ASN A 554 -20.09 25.45 -7.32
CA ASN A 554 -18.82 26.14 -7.53
C ASN A 554 -18.05 25.41 -8.66
N PRO A 555 -16.92 25.94 -9.18
CA PRO A 555 -16.12 25.22 -10.17
C PRO A 555 -15.63 23.85 -9.64
N GLY A 556 -15.54 22.84 -10.49
CA GLY A 556 -15.20 21.46 -10.07
C GLY A 556 -13.84 21.31 -9.35
N ASN A 557 -12.91 22.25 -9.53
CA ASN A 557 -11.62 22.28 -8.82
C ASN A 557 -11.63 23.13 -7.53
N TYR A 558 -12.79 23.56 -7.04
CA TYR A 558 -12.90 24.54 -5.94
C TYR A 558 -12.30 24.03 -4.63
N LEU A 559 -12.59 22.78 -4.25
CA LEU A 559 -12.03 22.15 -3.04
C LEU A 559 -10.55 21.80 -3.21
N GLU A 560 -10.17 21.22 -4.35
CA GLU A 560 -8.79 20.86 -4.68
C GLU A 560 -7.85 22.08 -4.64
N ARG A 561 -8.29 23.21 -5.21
CA ARG A 561 -7.56 24.48 -5.20
C ARG A 561 -7.40 25.08 -3.80
N HIS A 562 -8.35 24.84 -2.89
CA HIS A 562 -8.21 25.21 -1.48
C HIS A 562 -7.20 24.30 -0.77
N LEU A 563 -7.29 22.99 -0.97
CA LEU A 563 -6.34 22.01 -0.43
C LEU A 563 -4.90 22.31 -0.85
N ARG A 564 -4.66 22.51 -2.16
CA ARG A 564 -3.32 22.84 -2.69
C ARG A 564 -2.73 24.11 -2.07
N TRP A 565 -3.55 25.16 -1.91
CA TRP A 565 -3.10 26.41 -1.28
C TRP A 565 -2.79 26.24 0.21
N MET A 566 -3.61 25.48 0.94
CA MET A 566 -3.34 25.18 2.36
C MET A 566 -2.04 24.39 2.52
N ILE A 567 -1.77 23.42 1.64
CA ILE A 567 -0.50 22.68 1.63
C ILE A 567 0.67 23.64 1.33
N GLU A 568 0.57 24.48 0.30
CA GLU A 568 1.61 25.46 -0.06
C GLU A 568 1.90 26.45 1.08
N ASP A 569 0.88 26.99 1.76
CA ASP A 569 1.06 27.93 2.87
C ASP A 569 1.73 27.26 4.08
N ILE A 570 1.34 26.02 4.41
CA ILE A 570 1.97 25.23 5.46
C ILE A 570 3.42 24.91 5.10
N GLU A 571 3.69 24.33 3.93
CA GLU A 571 5.05 23.91 3.52
C GLU A 571 6.03 25.08 3.30
N THR A 572 5.54 26.28 2.94
CA THR A 572 6.42 27.42 2.60
C THR A 572 6.48 28.54 3.64
N ARG A 573 5.48 28.67 4.52
CA ARG A 573 5.38 29.81 5.47
C ARG A 573 5.28 29.40 6.93
N SER A 574 5.07 28.12 7.23
CA SER A 574 4.92 27.63 8.60
C SER A 574 6.19 27.01 9.17
N PRO A 575 6.41 27.07 10.51
CA PRO A 575 7.34 26.17 11.19
C PRO A 575 6.76 24.76 11.42
N VAL A 576 5.56 24.45 10.92
CA VAL A 576 4.95 23.12 10.99
C VAL A 576 5.43 22.26 9.83
N GLU A 577 5.97 21.11 10.16
CA GLU A 577 6.37 20.09 9.22
C GLU A 577 5.18 19.24 8.75
N LEU A 578 4.86 19.30 7.46
CA LEU A 578 3.81 18.47 6.86
C LEU A 578 4.37 17.14 6.34
N LEU A 579 3.59 16.07 6.52
CA LEU A 579 3.75 14.73 5.94
C LEU A 579 2.36 14.18 5.60
N ALA A 580 2.22 13.43 4.50
CA ALA A 580 0.99 12.67 4.20
C ALA A 580 1.23 11.16 4.05
N ILE A 581 0.23 10.38 4.43
CA ILE A 581 0.11 8.94 4.18
C ILE A 581 -1.14 8.71 3.33
N GLY A 582 -0.95 8.27 2.09
CA GLY A 582 -2.02 7.87 1.19
C GLY A 582 -2.40 6.41 1.44
N ILE A 583 -3.68 6.12 1.72
CA ILE A 583 -4.15 4.73 1.87
C ILE A 583 -4.84 4.28 0.58
N GLY A 584 -4.24 3.29 -0.09
CA GLY A 584 -4.66 2.78 -1.41
C GLY A 584 -4.51 3.77 -2.57
N HIS A 585 -4.06 5.01 -2.31
CA HIS A 585 -4.11 6.11 -3.27
C HIS A 585 -2.86 6.98 -3.20
N ASP A 586 -2.39 7.43 -4.37
CA ASP A 586 -1.23 8.31 -4.53
C ASP A 586 -1.54 9.77 -4.12
N VAL A 587 -1.03 10.16 -2.94
CA VAL A 587 -1.14 11.54 -2.41
C VAL A 587 0.09 12.41 -2.72
N THR A 588 1.10 11.90 -3.42
CA THR A 588 2.30 12.68 -3.82
C THR A 588 1.96 13.85 -4.74
N ARG A 589 0.81 13.75 -5.43
CA ARG A 589 0.20 14.79 -6.28
C ARG A 589 -0.15 16.07 -5.53
N TYR A 590 -0.22 16.01 -4.20
CA TYR A 590 -0.62 17.13 -3.33
C TYR A 590 0.48 17.53 -2.35
N TYR A 591 1.10 16.57 -1.67
CA TYR A 591 2.06 16.80 -0.58
C TYR A 591 3.49 16.47 -1.01
N ARG A 592 4.45 17.36 -0.73
CA ARG A 592 5.85 17.17 -1.13
C ARG A 592 6.54 16.02 -0.37
N ARG A 593 6.13 15.78 0.87
CA ARG A 593 6.55 14.63 1.68
C ARG A 593 5.34 13.71 1.86
N ALA A 594 5.33 12.61 1.12
CA ALA A 594 4.21 11.69 1.04
C ALA A 594 4.70 10.23 0.99
N VAL A 595 3.91 9.32 1.54
CA VAL A 595 4.11 7.86 1.48
C VAL A 595 2.77 7.22 1.13
N THR A 596 2.73 6.31 0.15
CA THR A 596 1.53 5.51 -0.14
C THR A 596 1.66 4.14 0.52
N ILE A 597 0.58 3.64 1.12
CA ILE A 597 0.47 2.29 1.68
C ILE A 597 -0.84 1.64 1.22
N ILE A 598 -0.80 0.36 0.90
CA ILE A 598 -1.96 -0.50 0.60
C ILE A 598 -2.35 -1.28 1.87
N ASP A 599 -1.37 -1.69 2.69
CA ASP A 599 -1.62 -2.37 3.98
C ASP A 599 -0.81 -1.79 5.17
N ALA A 600 -1.32 -2.03 6.37
CA ALA A 600 -0.70 -1.72 7.66
C ALA A 600 0.59 -2.53 7.95
N GLU A 601 0.90 -3.56 7.16
CA GLU A 601 2.22 -4.22 7.21
C GLU A 601 3.31 -3.41 6.49
N GLU A 602 2.99 -2.79 5.35
CA GLU A 602 3.93 -1.99 4.53
C GLU A 602 4.35 -0.70 5.23
N LEU A 603 3.45 -0.14 6.06
CA LEU A 603 3.74 0.88 7.07
C LEU A 603 5.04 0.57 7.82
N GLY A 604 5.37 -0.71 8.01
CA GLY A 604 6.57 -1.14 8.70
C GLY A 604 7.90 -0.80 8.05
N GLY A 605 8.03 -0.96 6.74
CA GLY A 605 9.22 -0.50 6.02
C GLY A 605 9.16 1.02 5.87
N ALA A 606 8.24 1.46 5.01
CA ALA A 606 8.18 2.82 4.50
C ALA A 606 8.11 3.89 5.60
N MET A 607 7.27 3.73 6.63
CA MET A 607 7.24 4.72 7.72
C MET A 607 8.41 4.60 8.69
N THR A 608 9.06 3.43 8.85
CA THR A 608 10.24 3.39 9.72
C THR A 608 11.42 4.12 9.09
N GLU A 609 11.60 4.03 7.77
CA GLU A 609 12.58 4.83 7.04
C GLU A 609 12.17 6.31 6.97
N LYS A 610 10.96 6.65 6.49
CA LYS A 610 10.54 8.06 6.31
C LYS A 610 10.35 8.82 7.64
N LEU A 611 9.99 8.16 8.74
CA LEU A 611 10.06 8.78 10.07
C LEU A 611 11.49 8.92 10.57
N ALA A 612 12.37 7.96 10.28
CA ALA A 612 13.78 8.09 10.66
C ALA A 612 14.42 9.27 9.91
N GLU A 613 14.23 9.40 8.61
CA GLU A 613 14.62 10.58 7.81
C GLU A 613 14.13 11.89 8.44
N LEU A 614 12.83 11.99 8.76
CA LEU A 614 12.26 13.14 9.46
C LEU A 614 13.00 13.45 10.77
N PHE A 615 13.30 12.44 11.59
CA PHE A 615 14.04 12.65 12.84
C PHE A 615 15.57 12.80 12.64
N GLU A 616 16.11 12.52 11.46
CA GLU A 616 17.55 12.57 11.14
C GLU A 616 17.98 13.90 10.47
N GLU A 617 17.16 14.52 9.60
CA GLU A 617 17.53 15.75 8.85
C GLU A 617 17.85 16.97 9.76
N ASP A 618 17.20 17.09 10.92
CA ASP A 618 17.41 18.20 11.87
C ASP A 618 18.84 18.27 12.44
N ALA A 619 19.62 17.19 12.39
CA ALA A 619 21.00 17.18 12.85
C ALA A 619 21.92 18.13 12.05
N GLY A 620 21.54 18.46 10.80
CA GLY A 620 22.29 19.35 9.90
C GLY A 620 21.75 20.78 9.81
N GLY A 621 20.66 21.12 10.50
CA GLY A 621 19.87 22.36 10.36
C GLY A 621 20.54 23.66 10.85
N GLY A 622 21.77 23.95 10.43
CA GLY A 622 22.51 25.15 10.80
C GLY A 622 21.79 26.45 10.41
N ALA A 623 21.43 27.26 11.40
CA ALA A 623 20.60 28.45 11.21
C ALA A 623 21.15 29.43 10.16
N VAL A 624 20.38 29.66 9.09
CA VAL A 624 20.73 30.62 8.02
C VAL A 624 20.97 32.01 8.63
N PRO A 625 22.17 32.60 8.47
CA PRO A 625 22.51 33.84 9.13
C PRO A 625 21.70 35.00 8.57
N ARG A 626 20.73 35.50 9.34
CA ARG A 626 19.97 36.74 9.06
C ARG A 626 20.95 37.87 8.73
N ARG A 627 21.04 38.25 7.44
CA ARG A 627 21.78 39.44 6.99
C ARG A 627 21.30 40.66 7.78
N LYS A 628 22.17 41.23 8.62
CA LYS A 628 21.88 42.49 9.30
C LYS A 628 21.62 43.58 8.27
N ALA A 629 20.47 44.24 8.35
CA ALA A 629 20.18 45.41 7.53
C ALA A 629 21.24 46.49 7.78
N ALA A 630 21.81 47.04 6.70
CA ALA A 630 22.77 48.14 6.80
C ALA A 630 22.03 49.41 7.23
N GLY A 631 22.25 49.85 8.47
CA GLY A 631 21.64 51.07 9.00
C GLY A 631 22.19 52.30 8.28
N GLY A 632 21.37 52.92 7.42
CA GLY A 632 21.73 54.15 6.71
C GLY A 632 22.00 55.29 7.70
N ARG A 633 23.21 55.87 7.62
CA ARG A 633 23.62 57.03 8.44
C ARG A 633 24.51 58.00 7.68
N ARG A 634 23.95 58.63 6.64
CA ARG A 634 24.16 60.04 6.25
C ARG A 634 23.18 60.46 5.16
#